data_AF-A0A7C8KB53-F1
#
_entry.id   AF-A0A7C8KB53-F1
#
_cell.length_a   1.000
_cell.length_b   1.000
_cell.length_c   1.000
_cell.angle_alpha   90.00
_cell.angle_beta   90.00
_cell.angle_gamma   90.00
#
_symmetry.space_group_name_H-M   'P 1'
#
loop_
_entity.id
_entity.type
_entity.pdbx_description
1 polymer ?
#
loop_
_entity_poly.entity_id
_entity_poly.type
_entity_poly.pdbx_seq_one_letter_code
_entity_poly.pdbx_strand_id
1 'polypeptide(L)'
;MFVQYCYFEDYFYDESRVDNLVHHARTYLLADRLGCIGLKDLALQKANLLYYIACSSPDTPAPDELLIMIPSAVALIYENTYDVHGGKISRTIEISGTDAVGEPSDTVEEKKNESTTTKETIPEKDREKFRLLLARFASAYLSKLREQKAFIATHHAFPDFAADVMLLATGGEKIIPKILDNIV
;
A
#
# COMPACT_ATOMS: atom_id res chain seq x y z
N MET A 1 -8.31 1.95 -15.20
CA MET A 1 -7.58 2.77 -14.22
C MET A 1 -6.42 3.50 -14.87
N PHE A 2 -5.32 2.85 -15.30
CA PHE A 2 -4.20 3.57 -15.93
C PHE A 2 -4.60 4.37 -17.19
N VAL A 3 -5.28 3.75 -18.16
CA VAL A 3 -5.73 4.45 -19.37
C VAL A 3 -6.63 5.64 -19.03
N GLN A 4 -7.60 5.46 -18.12
CA GLN A 4 -8.47 6.57 -17.68
C GLN A 4 -7.65 7.70 -17.06
N TYR A 5 -6.69 7.38 -16.21
CA TYR A 5 -5.80 8.38 -15.62
C TYR A 5 -5.00 9.15 -16.67
N CYS A 6 -4.49 8.50 -17.71
CA CYS A 6 -3.78 9.19 -18.79
C CYS A 6 -4.65 10.20 -19.55
N TYR A 7 -5.97 10.01 -19.60
CA TYR A 7 -6.89 10.90 -20.32
C TYR A 7 -7.57 11.94 -19.42
N PHE A 8 -7.86 11.59 -18.17
CA PHE A 8 -8.70 12.39 -17.28
C PHE A 8 -7.96 12.88 -16.03
N GLU A 9 -6.70 12.48 -15.85
CA GLU A 9 -5.94 12.63 -14.60
C GLU A 9 -6.66 12.03 -13.38
N ASP A 10 -7.66 11.18 -13.63
CA ASP A 10 -8.43 10.47 -12.63
C ASP A 10 -8.82 9.07 -13.11
N TYR A 11 -9.17 8.21 -12.17
CA TYR A 11 -9.82 6.94 -12.46
C TYR A 11 -11.16 6.84 -11.72
N PHE A 12 -12.17 6.41 -12.47
CA PHE A 12 -13.54 6.30 -11.99
C PHE A 12 -13.76 4.96 -11.30
N TYR A 13 -14.52 4.99 -10.22
CA TYR A 13 -14.99 3.82 -9.51
C TYR A 13 -16.43 4.06 -9.06
N ASP A 14 -17.17 2.98 -8.85
CA ASP A 14 -18.55 3.04 -8.37
C ASP A 14 -18.53 3.11 -6.84
N GLU A 15 -18.95 4.24 -6.27
CA GLU A 15 -18.93 4.50 -4.82
C GLU A 15 -19.79 3.52 -4.02
N SER A 16 -20.80 2.90 -4.65
CA SER A 16 -21.67 1.91 -4.00
C SER A 16 -20.99 0.56 -3.78
N ARG A 17 -19.83 0.33 -4.41
CA ARG A 17 -19.15 -0.96 -4.35
C ARG A 17 -18.36 -1.16 -3.07
N VAL A 18 -18.57 -2.32 -2.46
CA VAL A 18 -17.91 -2.74 -1.22
C VAL A 18 -16.43 -3.07 -1.41
N ASP A 19 -16.02 -3.46 -2.63
CA ASP A 19 -14.65 -3.83 -2.97
C ASP A 19 -13.77 -2.63 -3.37
N ASN A 20 -14.24 -1.40 -3.16
CA ASN A 20 -13.51 -0.17 -3.49
C ASN A 20 -12.12 -0.10 -2.82
N LEU A 21 -11.97 -0.59 -1.59
CA LEU A 21 -10.67 -0.65 -0.92
C LEU A 21 -9.69 -1.55 -1.70
N VAL A 22 -10.15 -2.74 -2.12
CA VAL A 22 -9.36 -3.67 -2.94
C VAL A 22 -9.10 -3.08 -4.32
N HIS A 23 -10.07 -2.37 -4.89
CA HIS A 23 -9.93 -1.69 -6.16
C HIS A 23 -8.80 -0.66 -6.13
N HIS A 24 -8.75 0.19 -5.10
CA HIS A 24 -7.67 1.16 -4.92
C HIS A 24 -6.33 0.50 -4.63
N ALA A 25 -6.29 -0.60 -3.87
CA ALA A 25 -5.07 -1.38 -3.65
C ALA A 25 -4.50 -1.94 -4.96
N ARG A 26 -5.35 -2.50 -5.84
CA ARG A 26 -4.94 -2.99 -7.16
C ARG A 26 -4.39 -1.86 -8.04
N THR A 27 -5.07 -0.71 -8.06
CA THR A 27 -4.61 0.47 -8.83
C THR A 27 -3.27 0.98 -8.30
N TYR A 28 -3.09 1.04 -6.98
CA TYR A 28 -1.84 1.43 -6.35
C TYR A 28 -0.68 0.51 -6.75
N LEU A 29 -0.89 -0.82 -6.71
CA LEU A 29 0.13 -1.79 -7.14
C LEU A 29 0.42 -1.72 -8.64
N LEU A 30 -0.60 -1.52 -9.47
CA LEU A 30 -0.41 -1.33 -10.91
C LEU A 30 0.43 -0.08 -11.17
N ALA A 31 0.12 1.04 -10.51
CA ALA A 31 0.85 2.29 -10.65
C ALA A 31 2.30 2.18 -10.20
N ASP A 32 2.56 1.47 -9.09
CA ASP A 32 3.91 1.16 -8.61
C ASP A 32 4.71 0.37 -9.68
N ARG A 33 4.09 -0.66 -10.27
CA ARG A 33 4.71 -1.47 -11.32
C ARG A 33 4.97 -0.71 -12.62
N LEU A 34 4.16 0.31 -12.92
CA LEU A 34 4.30 1.16 -14.10
C LEU A 34 5.22 2.36 -13.86
N GLY A 35 5.72 2.57 -12.64
CA GLY A 35 6.47 3.80 -12.29
C GLY A 35 5.63 5.07 -12.35
N CYS A 36 4.30 4.96 -12.35
CA CYS A 36 3.38 6.10 -12.48
C CYS A 36 3.07 6.67 -11.10
N ILE A 37 3.92 7.58 -10.61
CA ILE A 37 3.83 8.15 -9.26
C ILE A 37 2.50 8.86 -9.02
N GLY A 38 2.03 9.68 -9.98
CA GLY A 38 0.78 10.42 -9.84
C GLY A 38 -0.45 9.52 -9.66
N LEU A 39 -0.55 8.41 -10.41
CA LEU A 39 -1.62 7.43 -10.23
C LEU A 39 -1.50 6.68 -8.90
N LYS A 40 -0.28 6.40 -8.45
CA LYS A 40 -0.01 5.73 -7.18
C LYS A 40 -0.48 6.60 -6.01
N ASP A 41 -0.16 7.89 -6.02
CA ASP A 41 -0.60 8.84 -5.00
C ASP A 41 -2.12 9.04 -5.03
N LEU A 42 -2.71 9.16 -6.22
CA LEU A 42 -4.16 9.26 -6.37
C LEU A 42 -4.88 8.03 -5.80
N ALA A 43 -4.36 6.83 -6.04
CA ALA A 43 -4.95 5.60 -5.51
C ALA A 43 -4.88 5.53 -3.98
N LEU A 44 -3.75 5.96 -3.41
CA LEU A 44 -3.60 6.09 -1.96
C LEU A 44 -4.55 7.15 -1.40
N GLN A 45 -4.71 8.29 -2.06
CA GLN A 45 -5.61 9.36 -1.62
C GLN A 45 -7.07 8.88 -1.58
N LYS A 46 -7.54 8.22 -2.64
CA LYS A 46 -8.91 7.67 -2.69
C LYS A 46 -9.13 6.59 -1.62
N ALA A 47 -8.12 5.74 -1.36
CA ALA A 47 -8.19 4.78 -0.24
C ALA A 47 -8.23 5.45 1.14
N ASN A 48 -7.46 6.53 1.35
CA ASN A 48 -7.52 7.31 2.59
C ASN A 48 -8.88 7.97 2.78
N LEU A 49 -9.52 8.42 1.71
CA LEU A 49 -10.87 8.98 1.78
C LEU A 49 -11.88 7.94 2.27
N LEU A 50 -11.80 6.70 1.81
CA LEU A 50 -12.64 5.61 2.32
C LEU A 50 -12.44 5.38 3.82
N TYR A 51 -11.18 5.38 4.28
CA TYR A 51 -10.87 5.28 5.71
C TYR A 51 -11.45 6.46 6.50
N TYR A 52 -11.25 7.69 6.01
CA TYR A 52 -11.77 8.88 6.66
C TYR A 52 -13.29 8.84 6.79
N ILE A 53 -14.01 8.49 5.72
CA ILE A 53 -15.47 8.38 5.73
C ILE A 53 -15.93 7.31 6.72
N ALA A 54 -15.27 6.15 6.74
CA ALA A 54 -15.59 5.06 7.67
C ALA A 54 -15.40 5.46 9.13
N CYS A 55 -14.30 6.16 9.47
CA CYS A 55 -13.94 6.49 10.85
C CYS A 55 -14.53 7.80 11.38
N SER A 56 -14.91 8.73 10.50
CA SER A 56 -15.35 10.08 10.91
C SER A 56 -16.86 10.20 11.11
N SER A 57 -17.64 9.17 10.79
CA SER A 57 -19.08 9.14 11.10
C SER A 57 -19.31 8.40 12.42
N PRO A 58 -19.41 9.10 13.57
CA PRO A 58 -19.69 8.45 14.84
C PRO A 58 -21.08 7.78 14.88
N ASP A 59 -22.00 8.23 14.03
CA ASP A 59 -23.39 7.76 14.00
C ASP A 59 -23.63 6.62 12.99
N THR A 60 -22.70 6.40 12.05
CA THR A 60 -22.82 5.33 11.04
C THR A 60 -21.60 4.42 11.13
N PRO A 61 -21.74 3.20 11.67
CA PRO A 61 -20.62 2.26 11.69
C PRO A 61 -20.17 1.96 10.25
N ALA A 62 -18.86 1.73 10.08
CA ALA A 62 -18.32 1.27 8.82
C ALA A 62 -19.11 0.04 8.32
N PRO A 63 -19.49 -0.02 7.03
CA PRO A 63 -20.22 -1.15 6.49
C PRO A 63 -19.44 -2.45 6.74
N ASP A 64 -20.11 -3.48 7.26
CA ASP A 64 -19.44 -4.77 7.53
C ASP A 64 -18.82 -5.35 6.25
N GLU A 65 -19.45 -5.07 5.10
CA GLU A 65 -18.96 -5.44 3.78
C GLU A 65 -17.58 -4.83 3.48
N LEU A 66 -17.33 -3.59 3.89
CA LEU A 66 -16.01 -2.95 3.75
C LEU A 66 -14.97 -3.64 4.65
N LEU A 67 -15.36 -4.00 5.87
CA LEU A 67 -14.47 -4.70 6.82
C LEU A 67 -14.08 -6.09 6.31
N ILE A 68 -15.01 -6.81 5.68
CA ILE A 68 -14.76 -8.12 5.04
C ILE A 68 -13.71 -8.03 3.92
N MET A 69 -13.54 -6.86 3.30
CA MET A 69 -12.56 -6.65 2.23
C MET A 69 -11.15 -6.33 2.73
N ILE A 70 -10.98 -5.95 4.01
CA ILE A 70 -9.66 -5.63 4.60
C ILE A 70 -8.67 -6.79 4.46
N PRO A 71 -9.00 -8.05 4.85
CA PRO A 71 -8.11 -9.20 4.67
C PRO A 71 -7.60 -9.35 3.22
N SER A 72 -8.49 -9.12 2.24
CA SER A 72 -8.14 -9.22 0.81
C SER A 72 -7.21 -8.09 0.37
N ALA A 73 -7.43 -6.87 0.83
CA ALA A 73 -6.56 -5.74 0.54
C ALA A 73 -5.18 -5.91 1.19
N VAL A 74 -5.12 -6.44 2.41
CA VAL A 74 -3.87 -6.75 3.12
C VAL A 74 -3.07 -7.80 2.37
N ALA A 75 -3.69 -8.92 2.01
CA ALA A 75 -3.00 -9.96 1.23
C ALA A 75 -2.40 -9.39 -0.06
N LEU A 76 -3.19 -8.62 -0.83
CA LEU A 76 -2.71 -7.99 -2.05
C LEU A 76 -1.50 -7.08 -1.83
N ILE A 77 -1.56 -6.17 -0.86
CA ILE A 77 -0.48 -5.22 -0.61
C ILE A 77 0.75 -5.94 -0.07
N TYR A 78 0.62 -6.78 0.96
CA TYR A 78 1.75 -7.39 1.64
C TYR A 78 2.46 -8.44 0.76
N GLU A 79 1.73 -9.25 -0.02
CA GLU A 79 2.33 -10.18 -1.00
C GLU A 79 3.13 -9.46 -2.11
N ASN A 80 2.78 -8.22 -2.43
CA ASN A 80 3.38 -7.50 -3.56
C ASN A 80 4.40 -6.44 -3.13
N THR A 81 4.48 -6.14 -1.84
CA THR A 81 5.41 -5.16 -1.26
C THR A 81 6.49 -5.79 -0.39
N TYR A 82 6.32 -7.05 0.04
CA TYR A 82 7.31 -7.81 0.80
C TYR A 82 7.50 -9.21 0.19
N ASP A 83 8.74 -9.70 0.16
CA ASP A 83 9.04 -11.12 -0.03
C ASP A 83 9.24 -11.78 1.34
N VAL A 84 8.62 -12.95 1.53
CA VAL A 84 8.73 -13.82 2.71
C VAL A 84 10.17 -14.30 2.96
N HIS A 85 11.07 -14.16 1.97
CA HIS A 85 12.49 -14.53 2.07
C HIS A 85 13.47 -13.37 2.37
N GLY A 86 12.98 -12.21 2.82
CA GLY A 86 13.86 -11.17 3.40
C GLY A 86 14.61 -10.28 2.39
N GLY A 87 14.29 -10.37 1.10
CA GLY A 87 14.77 -9.46 0.07
C GLY A 87 13.67 -8.52 -0.37
N LYS A 88 13.71 -7.25 0.04
CA LYS A 88 12.85 -6.20 -0.52
C LYS A 88 12.93 -6.26 -2.05
N ILE A 89 11.79 -6.28 -2.74
CA ILE A 89 11.73 -6.33 -4.21
C ILE A 89 12.21 -4.97 -4.75
N SER A 90 13.52 -4.75 -4.81
CA SER A 90 14.12 -3.70 -5.62
C SER A 90 14.09 -4.19 -7.06
N ARG A 91 12.97 -3.94 -7.76
CA ARG A 91 12.88 -4.24 -9.18
C ARG A 91 13.52 -3.11 -9.96
N THR A 92 14.75 -3.35 -10.42
CA THR A 92 15.38 -2.58 -11.49
C THR A 92 14.54 -2.78 -12.74
N ILE A 93 13.86 -1.72 -13.19
CA ILE A 93 13.21 -1.74 -14.51
C ILE A 93 14.32 -1.50 -15.53
N GLU A 94 14.86 -2.58 -16.09
CA GLU A 94 15.68 -2.48 -17.29
C GLU A 94 14.75 -2.22 -18.48
N ILE A 95 14.71 -0.96 -18.93
CA ILE A 95 14.09 -0.61 -20.20
C ILE A 95 15.06 -1.09 -21.30
N SER A 96 14.97 -2.37 -21.65
CA SER A 96 15.61 -2.91 -22.86
C SER A 96 14.79 -2.47 -24.06
N GLY A 97 15.04 -1.24 -24.53
CA GLY A 97 14.70 -0.84 -25.88
C GLY A 97 15.65 -1.52 -26.86
N THR A 98 15.29 -2.69 -27.37
CA THR A 98 15.94 -3.28 -28.54
C THR A 98 14.97 -3.20 -29.70
N ASP A 99 14.97 -2.05 -30.36
CA ASP A 99 14.56 -1.95 -31.75
C ASP A 99 15.50 -2.83 -32.57
N ALA A 100 14.91 -3.76 -33.31
CA ALA A 100 15.61 -4.51 -34.33
C ALA A 100 16.10 -3.55 -35.42
N VAL A 101 17.38 -3.65 -35.81
CA VAL A 101 17.90 -3.69 -37.20
C VAL A 101 19.43 -3.53 -37.18
N GLY A 102 20.13 -4.55 -37.68
CA GLY A 102 21.38 -4.42 -38.47
C GLY A 102 22.72 -4.28 -37.75
N GLU A 103 23.47 -5.38 -37.65
CA GLU A 103 24.94 -5.38 -37.66
C GLU A 103 25.45 -5.50 -39.12
N PRO A 104 26.76 -5.37 -39.45
CA PRO A 104 27.94 -4.97 -38.65
C PRO A 104 28.89 -3.96 -39.38
N SER A 105 29.86 -3.35 -38.68
CA SER A 105 31.24 -3.14 -39.20
C SER A 105 32.16 -2.42 -38.19
N ASP A 106 33.42 -2.86 -38.16
CA ASP A 106 34.58 -2.42 -37.36
C ASP A 106 34.91 -0.92 -37.39
N THR A 107 35.41 -0.38 -36.26
CA THR A 107 36.77 0.20 -36.06
C THR A 107 36.88 1.05 -34.78
N VAL A 108 38.10 1.12 -34.24
CA VAL A 108 38.55 1.68 -32.96
C VAL A 108 38.62 3.22 -32.99
N GLU A 109 38.20 3.92 -31.92
CA GLU A 109 38.96 4.94 -31.16
C GLU A 109 38.08 5.89 -30.27
N GLU A 110 38.53 6.02 -29.02
CA GLU A 110 38.51 7.17 -28.09
C GLU A 110 37.29 8.10 -27.87
N LYS A 111 37.03 8.25 -26.55
CA LYS A 111 36.63 9.46 -25.77
C LYS A 111 35.17 9.63 -25.31
N LYS A 112 35.13 9.78 -23.97
CA LYS A 112 34.32 10.71 -23.16
C LYS A 112 32.88 10.33 -22.81
N ASN A 113 32.62 10.52 -21.52
CA ASN A 113 31.35 10.83 -20.88
C ASN A 113 30.43 9.64 -20.61
N GLU A 114 30.75 8.84 -19.60
CA GLU A 114 29.71 8.06 -18.95
C GLU A 114 28.96 8.95 -17.96
N SER A 115 27.91 9.55 -18.53
CA SER A 115 26.74 10.09 -17.87
C SER A 115 26.42 9.27 -16.61
N THR A 116 26.57 9.89 -15.44
CA THR A 116 26.02 9.38 -14.19
C THR A 116 24.49 9.43 -14.32
N THR A 117 23.93 8.41 -14.96
CA THR A 117 22.49 8.21 -15.11
C THR A 117 21.90 8.17 -13.71
N THR A 118 21.16 9.23 -13.38
CA THR A 118 20.44 9.38 -12.12
C THR A 118 19.50 8.20 -11.97
N LYS A 119 19.89 7.23 -11.14
CA LYS A 119 19.02 6.14 -10.70
C LYS A 119 17.88 6.79 -9.90
N GLU A 120 16.74 7.04 -10.55
CA GLU A 120 15.49 7.36 -9.85
C GLU A 120 15.04 6.10 -9.10
N THR A 121 15.64 5.92 -7.93
CA THR A 121 15.21 4.95 -6.95
C THR A 121 13.94 5.55 -6.34
N ILE A 122 12.76 5.04 -6.71
CA ILE A 122 11.52 5.42 -6.03
C ILE A 122 11.76 5.16 -4.53
N PRO A 123 11.67 6.19 -3.66
CA PRO A 123 12.04 6.05 -2.27
C PRO A 123 11.22 4.95 -1.59
N GLU A 124 11.92 4.06 -0.86
CA GLU A 124 11.34 2.98 -0.03
C GLU A 124 10.12 3.44 0.79
N LYS A 125 10.21 4.67 1.30
CA LYS A 125 9.18 5.37 2.09
C LYS A 125 7.81 5.45 1.40
N ASP A 126 7.77 5.43 0.07
CA ASP A 126 6.51 5.54 -0.67
C ASP A 126 5.75 4.22 -0.77
N ARG A 127 6.43 3.08 -0.64
CA ARG A 127 5.80 1.74 -0.67
C ARG A 127 5.12 1.38 0.65
N GLU A 128 5.53 2.02 1.75
CA GLU A 128 5.02 1.81 3.10
C GLU A 128 3.69 2.54 3.36
N LYS A 129 3.32 3.52 2.54
CA LYS A 129 2.15 4.38 2.81
C LYS A 129 0.82 3.61 2.79
N PHE A 130 0.58 2.77 1.78
CA PHE A 130 -0.66 1.98 1.70
C PHE A 130 -0.68 0.88 2.78
N ARG A 131 0.49 0.33 3.11
CA ARG A 131 0.68 -0.63 4.19
C ARG A 131 0.20 -0.06 5.53
N LEU A 132 0.69 1.14 5.86
CA LEU A 132 0.33 1.85 7.08
C LEU A 132 -1.15 2.23 7.11
N LEU A 133 -1.74 2.60 5.96
CA LEU A 133 -3.18 2.85 5.86
C LEU A 133 -4.00 1.62 6.24
N LEU A 134 -3.65 0.44 5.70
CA LEU A 134 -4.35 -0.80 6.02
C LEU A 134 -4.21 -1.19 7.50
N ALA A 135 -3.03 -1.01 8.07
CA ALA A 135 -2.80 -1.26 9.49
C ALA A 135 -3.62 -0.32 10.38
N ARG A 136 -3.72 0.97 10.03
CA ARG A 136 -4.58 1.95 10.73
C ARG A 136 -6.05 1.59 10.64
N PHE A 137 -6.51 1.18 9.45
CA PHE A 137 -7.88 0.71 9.23
C PHE A 137 -8.16 -0.49 10.13
N ALA A 138 -7.28 -1.49 10.12
CA ALA A 138 -7.44 -2.69 10.92
C ALA A 138 -7.39 -2.41 12.43
N SER A 139 -6.52 -1.52 12.90
CA SER A 139 -6.46 -1.15 14.31
C SER A 139 -7.72 -0.44 14.79
N ALA A 140 -8.30 0.44 13.96
CA ALA A 140 -9.52 1.19 14.31
C ALA A 140 -10.75 0.28 14.49
N TYR A 141 -10.82 -0.82 13.74
CA TYR A 141 -11.94 -1.78 13.78
C TYR A 141 -11.55 -3.15 14.34
N LEU A 142 -10.45 -3.22 15.11
CA LEU A 142 -9.88 -4.49 15.57
C LEU A 142 -10.87 -5.35 16.36
N SER A 143 -11.75 -4.70 17.16
CA SER A 143 -12.77 -5.37 17.95
C SER A 143 -13.74 -6.18 17.09
N LYS A 144 -14.13 -5.66 15.92
CA LYS A 144 -14.98 -6.35 14.94
C LYS A 144 -14.19 -7.32 14.08
N LEU A 145 -13.02 -6.91 13.61
CA LEU A 145 -12.20 -7.69 12.67
C LEU A 145 -11.70 -9.00 13.30
N ARG A 146 -11.38 -9.00 14.60
CA ARG A 146 -10.95 -10.23 15.30
C ARG A 146 -12.02 -11.32 15.39
N GLU A 147 -13.29 -10.99 15.12
CA GLU A 147 -14.38 -11.97 15.05
C GLU A 147 -14.42 -12.68 13.68
N GLN A 148 -13.73 -12.14 12.68
CA GLN A 148 -13.69 -12.66 11.32
C GLN A 148 -12.54 -13.66 11.15
N LYS A 149 -12.88 -14.91 10.79
CA LYS A 149 -11.86 -15.96 10.50
C LYS A 149 -10.86 -15.55 9.42
N ALA A 150 -11.32 -14.83 8.40
CA ALA A 150 -10.46 -14.35 7.31
C ALA A 150 -9.40 -13.36 7.82
N PHE A 151 -9.77 -12.45 8.71
CA PHE A 151 -8.84 -11.51 9.31
C PHE A 151 -7.80 -12.21 10.19
N ILE A 152 -8.21 -13.18 11.01
CA ILE A 152 -7.28 -13.98 11.83
C ILE A 152 -6.28 -14.72 10.92
N ALA A 153 -6.75 -15.33 9.83
CA ALA A 153 -5.89 -16.02 8.87
C ALA A 153 -4.86 -15.06 8.24
N THR A 154 -5.30 -13.87 7.80
CA THR A 154 -4.41 -12.82 7.29
C THR A 154 -3.40 -12.34 8.33
N HIS A 155 -3.84 -12.14 9.58
CA HIS A 155 -2.96 -11.76 10.69
C HIS A 155 -1.85 -12.79 10.92
N HIS A 156 -2.13 -14.08 10.79
CA HIS A 156 -1.10 -15.12 10.89
C HIS A 156 -0.22 -15.23 9.64
N ALA A 157 -0.79 -15.03 8.46
CA ALA A 157 -0.06 -15.14 7.19
C ALA A 157 0.94 -13.98 6.98
N PHE A 158 0.67 -12.81 7.56
CA PHE A 158 1.49 -11.60 7.39
C PHE A 158 1.95 -11.04 8.76
N PRO A 159 3.08 -11.55 9.32
CA PRO A 159 3.58 -11.09 10.63
C PRO A 159 3.90 -9.60 10.70
N ASP A 160 4.39 -9.00 9.61
CA ASP A 160 4.65 -7.56 9.56
C ASP A 160 3.36 -6.73 9.67
N PHE A 161 2.27 -7.23 9.08
CA PHE A 161 0.96 -6.60 9.24
C PHE A 161 0.47 -6.71 10.68
N ALA A 162 0.61 -7.89 11.29
CA ALA A 162 0.28 -8.10 12.69
C ALA A 162 1.06 -7.15 13.61
N ALA A 163 2.36 -6.99 13.37
CA ALA A 163 3.21 -6.06 14.12
C ALA A 163 2.74 -4.61 13.98
N ASP A 164 2.45 -4.15 12.75
CA ASP A 164 1.93 -2.80 12.51
C ASP A 164 0.59 -2.57 13.22
N VAL A 165 -0.34 -3.53 13.14
CA VAL A 165 -1.63 -3.45 13.82
C VAL A 165 -1.46 -3.39 15.33
N MET A 166 -0.61 -4.23 15.91
CA MET A 166 -0.33 -4.23 17.35
C MET A 166 0.27 -2.91 17.82
N LEU A 167 1.22 -2.35 17.06
CA LEU A 167 1.86 -1.07 17.36
C LEU A 167 0.85 0.08 17.35
N LEU A 168 -0.10 0.06 16.42
CA LEU A 168 -1.12 1.09 16.30
C LEU A 168 -2.26 0.92 17.31
N ALA A 169 -2.63 -0.33 17.63
CA ALA A 169 -3.69 -0.63 18.60
C ALA A 169 -3.28 -0.29 20.05
N THR A 170 -1.99 -0.40 20.39
CA THR A 170 -1.48 -0.05 21.72
C THR A 170 -1.47 1.46 22.01
N GLY A 171 -1.65 2.31 21.01
CA GLY A 171 -1.82 3.76 21.18
C GLY A 171 -3.20 4.20 21.71
N GLY A 172 -4.15 3.28 21.88
CA GLY A 172 -5.53 3.56 22.26
C GLY A 172 -5.83 3.64 23.76
N GLU A 173 -4.94 3.17 24.62
CA GLU A 173 -5.07 3.31 26.07
C GLU A 173 -3.89 4.13 26.61
N LYS A 174 -4.15 5.37 27.03
CA LYS A 174 -3.28 5.98 28.04
C LYS A 174 -3.28 5.03 29.23
N ILE A 175 -2.18 4.29 29.41
CA ILE A 175 -1.87 3.64 30.67
C ILE A 175 -1.78 4.77 31.69
N ILE A 176 -2.90 5.08 32.36
CA ILE A 176 -2.87 5.85 33.60
C ILE A 176 -2.29 4.85 34.60
N PRO A 177 -1.05 5.01 35.06
CA PRO A 177 -0.55 4.18 36.13
C PRO A 177 -1.45 4.45 37.32
N LYS A 178 -2.18 3.45 37.79
CA LYS A 178 -2.76 3.47 39.14
C LYS A 178 -1.59 3.47 40.11
N ILE A 179 -1.03 4.65 40.37
CA ILE A 179 -0.06 4.87 41.42
C ILE A 179 -0.70 5.87 42.38
N LEU A 180 -1.08 5.32 43.54
CA LEU A 180 -1.32 5.97 44.84
C LEU A 180 -2.62 6.77 45.02
N ASP A 181 -3.74 6.05 45.18
CA ASP A 181 -4.84 6.48 46.08
C ASP A 181 -4.80 5.65 47.38
N ASN A 182 -3.63 5.64 48.02
CA ASN A 182 -3.45 5.29 49.42
C ASN A 182 -2.29 6.15 49.92
N ILE A 183 -2.47 6.82 51.07
CA ILE A 183 -1.68 7.92 51.70
C ILE A 183 -2.37 9.27 51.39
N VAL A 184 -3.15 9.92 52.27
CA VAL A 184 -3.35 9.91 53.73
C VAL A 184 -4.83 10.12 54.04
#